data_AF-A0A6I6GPZ6-F1
#
_entry.id   AF-A0A6I6GPZ6-F1
#
_cell.length_a   1.000
_cell.length_b   1.000
_cell.length_c   1.000
_cell.angle_alpha   90.00
_cell.angle_beta   90.00
_cell.angle_gamma   90.00
#
_symmetry.space_group_name_H-M   'P 1'
#
loop_
_entity.id
_entity.type
_entity.pdbx_description
1 polymer ?
#
loop_
_entity_poly.entity_id
_entity_poly.type
_entity_poly.pdbx_seq_one_letter_code
_entity_poly.pdbx_strand_id
1 'polypeptide(L)'
;MKFRARIPAISSAPPPLPEPQRFTLKVALWLLDNPRLGDNPNVKHFAGRLLKQPARQGVVVAQSRLGQMLCRDCGNARDRRIGHDLLRQAARAGDRRAQLEYGRLCAQAQINEPEQARYWLELAASQGSQEARRLLKQLPDA
;
A
#
# COMPACT_ATOMS: atom_id res chain seq x y z
N MET A 1 -27.65 -40.50 6.73
CA MET A 1 -27.94 -39.07 6.47
C MET A 1 -26.68 -38.27 6.73
N LYS A 2 -26.11 -37.60 5.72
CA LYS A 2 -24.85 -36.84 5.80
C LYS A 2 -25.18 -35.36 6.00
N PHE A 3 -25.08 -34.86 7.23
CA PHE A 3 -25.24 -33.43 7.51
C PHE A 3 -23.95 -32.70 7.11
N ARG A 4 -23.98 -32.00 5.97
CA ARG A 4 -22.96 -31.01 5.61
C ARG A 4 -23.25 -29.74 6.41
N ALA A 5 -22.54 -29.56 7.53
CA ALA A 5 -22.52 -28.29 8.24
C ALA A 5 -21.79 -27.26 7.37
N ARG A 6 -22.54 -26.29 6.85
CA ARG A 6 -22.03 -25.13 6.13
C ARG A 6 -21.47 -24.18 7.17
N ILE A 7 -20.15 -24.15 7.34
CA ILE A 7 -19.46 -23.17 8.19
C ILE A 7 -19.67 -21.79 7.54
N PRO A 8 -20.29 -20.81 8.21
CA PRO A 8 -20.34 -19.45 7.68
C PRO A 8 -18.93 -18.86 7.75
N ALA A 9 -18.45 -18.33 6.63
CA ALA A 9 -17.24 -17.52 6.59
C ALA A 9 -17.49 -16.25 7.40
N ILE A 10 -17.08 -16.25 8.66
CA ILE A 10 -17.03 -15.06 9.50
C ILE A 10 -15.92 -14.18 8.91
N SER A 11 -16.30 -13.24 8.04
CA SER A 11 -15.46 -12.09 7.72
C SER A 11 -15.41 -11.22 8.99
N SER A 12 -14.59 -11.63 9.95
CA SER A 12 -14.27 -10.81 11.11
C SER A 12 -13.23 -9.82 10.65
N ALA A 13 -13.62 -8.55 10.57
CA ALA A 13 -12.65 -7.48 10.52
C ALA A 13 -11.66 -7.68 11.69
N PRO A 14 -10.34 -7.57 11.47
CA PRO A 14 -9.37 -7.79 12.53
C PRO A 14 -9.68 -6.86 13.71
N PRO A 15 -9.51 -7.33 14.97
CA PRO A 15 -9.78 -6.52 16.14
C PRO A 15 -8.95 -5.24 16.09
N PRO A 16 -9.49 -4.11 16.58
CA PRO A 16 -8.81 -2.84 16.48
C PRO A 16 -7.51 -2.90 17.30
N LEU A 17 -6.42 -2.33 16.74
CA LEU A 17 -5.08 -2.44 17.33
C LEU A 17 -5.05 -2.00 18.81
N PRO A 18 -4.27 -2.67 19.67
CA PRO A 18 -4.05 -2.19 21.04
C PRO A 18 -3.39 -0.80 21.03
N GLU A 19 -3.74 0.03 22.02
CA GLU A 19 -3.32 1.43 22.21
C GLU A 19 -1.84 1.74 21.87
N PRO A 20 -0.82 0.99 22.35
CA PRO A 20 0.59 1.28 22.03
C PRO A 20 0.91 1.15 20.54
N GLN A 21 0.21 0.27 19.81
CA GLN A 21 0.41 0.07 18.37
C GLN A 21 -0.24 1.18 17.55
N ARG A 22 -1.35 1.75 18.03
CA ARG A 22 -1.97 2.94 17.43
C ARG A 22 -1.06 4.16 17.53
N PHE A 23 -0.45 4.35 18.70
CA PHE A 23 0.53 5.41 18.91
C PHE A 23 1.74 5.22 17.98
N THR A 24 2.27 4.01 17.91
CA THR A 24 3.40 3.65 17.04
C THR A 24 3.10 3.93 15.56
N LEU A 25 1.91 3.57 15.08
CA LEU A 25 1.47 3.87 13.72
C LEU A 25 1.43 5.38 13.47
N LYS A 26 0.80 6.16 14.36
CA LYS A 26 0.71 7.62 14.24
C LYS A 26 2.08 8.27 14.17
N VAL A 27 3.02 7.85 15.02
CA VAL A 27 4.40 8.34 15.01
C VAL A 27 5.07 8.03 13.67
N ALA A 28 4.93 6.79 13.18
CA ALA A 28 5.51 6.41 11.90
C ALA A 28 4.97 7.24 10.73
N LEU A 29 3.66 7.47 10.69
CA LEU A 29 3.03 8.31 9.67
C LEU A 29 3.51 9.76 9.77
N TRP A 30 3.53 10.32 10.97
CA TRP A 30 4.00 11.69 11.21
C TRP A 30 5.46 11.89 10.78
N LEU A 31 6.34 10.93 11.07
CA LEU A 31 7.74 10.97 10.64
C LEU A 31 7.89 11.00 9.13
N LEU A 32 7.08 10.22 8.41
CA LEU A 32 7.11 10.13 6.94
C LEU A 32 6.47 11.33 6.25
N ASP A 33 5.41 11.89 6.83
CA ASP A 33 4.67 13.02 6.25
C ASP A 33 5.35 14.38 6.58
N ASN A 34 6.35 14.41 7.49
CA ASN A 34 7.11 15.62 7.80
C ASN A 34 8.21 15.88 6.75
N PRO A 35 8.16 16.99 5.99
CA PRO A 35 9.07 17.24 4.86
C PRO A 35 10.54 17.39 5.25
N ARG A 36 10.84 17.73 6.52
CA ARG A 36 12.23 17.86 6.99
C ARG A 36 12.85 16.54 7.41
N LEU A 37 12.02 15.57 7.78
CA LEU A 37 12.45 14.30 8.39
C LEU A 37 12.20 13.12 7.45
N GLY A 38 11.15 13.17 6.63
CA GLY A 38 10.71 12.07 5.78
C GLY A 38 11.72 11.64 4.73
N ASP A 39 12.61 12.54 4.29
CA ASP A 39 13.68 12.23 3.33
C ASP A 39 14.93 11.63 3.98
N ASN A 40 15.07 11.74 5.30
CA ASN A 40 16.23 11.21 6.00
C ASN A 40 16.19 9.66 6.05
N PRO A 41 17.24 8.96 5.57
CA PRO A 41 17.26 7.50 5.52
C PRO A 41 17.12 6.84 6.89
N ASN A 42 17.62 7.46 7.96
CA ASN A 42 17.49 6.93 9.32
C ASN A 42 16.03 7.02 9.80
N VAL A 43 15.35 8.12 9.49
CA VAL A 43 13.93 8.32 9.81
C VAL A 43 13.07 7.34 9.02
N LYS A 44 13.32 7.18 7.71
CA LYS A 44 12.65 6.17 6.89
C LYS A 44 12.87 4.77 7.47
N HIS A 45 14.10 4.39 7.80
CA HIS A 45 14.36 3.07 8.37
C HIS A 45 13.59 2.85 9.68
N PHE A 46 13.59 3.85 10.57
CA PHE A 46 12.87 3.79 11.83
C PHE A 46 11.34 3.70 11.62
N ALA A 47 10.76 4.57 10.80
CA ALA A 47 9.35 4.53 10.45
C ALA A 47 8.95 3.19 9.82
N GLY A 48 9.78 2.65 8.93
CA GLY A 48 9.58 1.34 8.33
C GLY A 48 9.52 0.23 9.37
N ARG A 49 10.38 0.26 10.40
CA ARG A 49 10.32 -0.69 11.52
C ARG A 49 9.01 -0.58 12.29
N LEU A 50 8.55 0.64 12.56
CA LEU A 50 7.27 0.87 13.27
C LEU A 50 6.06 0.40 12.45
N LEU A 51 6.11 0.48 11.13
CA LEU A 51 5.03 0.04 10.23
C LEU A 51 4.95 -1.47 10.01
N LYS A 52 6.05 -2.22 10.26
CA LYS A 52 6.10 -3.68 10.01
C LYS A 52 4.98 -4.45 10.71
N GLN A 53 4.75 -4.18 11.99
CA GLN A 53 3.75 -4.92 12.77
C GLN A 53 2.31 -4.54 12.35
N PRO A 54 1.92 -3.25 12.28
CA PRO A 54 0.61 -2.85 11.76
C PRO A 54 0.33 -3.37 10.34
N ALA A 55 1.34 -3.34 9.45
CA ALA A 55 1.19 -3.88 8.09
C ALA A 55 0.92 -5.39 8.08
N ARG A 56 1.56 -6.15 8.97
CA ARG A 56 1.29 -7.60 9.16
C ARG A 56 -0.09 -7.87 9.74
N GLN A 57 -0.63 -6.96 10.53
CA GLN A 57 -1.98 -7.04 11.10
C GLN A 57 -3.07 -6.60 10.10
N GLY A 58 -2.71 -6.28 8.85
CA GLY A 58 -3.68 -5.88 7.83
C GLY A 58 -4.10 -4.42 7.89
N VAL A 59 -3.37 -3.57 8.64
CA VAL A 59 -3.67 -2.14 8.69
C VAL A 59 -3.32 -1.51 7.35
N VAL A 60 -4.36 -1.19 6.58
CA VAL A 60 -4.29 -0.73 5.19
C VAL A 60 -3.31 0.44 5.00
N VAL A 61 -3.39 1.46 5.86
CA VAL A 61 -2.50 2.64 5.78
C VAL A 61 -1.04 2.25 6.01
N ALA A 62 -0.77 1.30 6.91
CA ALA A 62 0.57 0.83 7.18
C ALA A 62 1.12 -0.04 6.04
N GLN A 63 0.28 -0.89 5.45
CA GLN A 63 0.63 -1.66 4.25
C GLN A 63 0.96 -0.72 3.08
N SER A 64 0.15 0.33 2.87
CA SER A 64 0.37 1.36 1.85
C SER A 64 1.72 2.06 2.03
N ARG A 65 2.00 2.57 3.24
CA ARG A 65 3.26 3.29 3.53
C ARG A 65 4.49 2.39 3.47
N LEU A 66 4.44 1.23 4.12
CA LEU A 66 5.56 0.29 4.12
C LEU A 66 5.82 -0.22 2.70
N GLY A 67 4.75 -0.53 1.95
CA GLY A 67 4.84 -0.95 0.56
C GLY A 67 5.52 0.10 -0.32
N GLN A 68 5.09 1.36 -0.22
CA GLN A 68 5.70 2.49 -0.93
C GLN A 68 7.19 2.61 -0.65
N MET A 69 7.60 2.51 0.62
CA MET A 69 9.01 2.59 1.02
C MET A 69 9.84 1.43 0.48
N LEU A 70 9.34 0.20 0.58
CA LEU A 70 10.05 -0.97 0.07
C LEU A 70 10.19 -0.96 -1.46
N CYS A 71 9.27 -0.32 -2.18
CA CYS A 71 9.35 -0.18 -3.64
C CYS A 71 10.32 0.92 -4.08
N ARG A 72 10.35 2.05 -3.35
CA ARG A 72 11.11 3.24 -3.74
C ARG A 72 12.52 3.29 -3.15
N ASP A 73 12.68 2.91 -1.88
CA ASP A 73 13.90 3.13 -1.11
C ASP A 73 14.77 1.86 -0.96
N CYS A 74 14.31 0.68 -1.39
CA CYS A 74 15.08 -0.56 -1.31
C CYS A 74 15.70 -0.98 -2.64
N GLY A 75 17.03 -1.11 -2.66
CA GLY A 75 17.80 -1.64 -3.80
C GLY A 75 17.63 -3.15 -4.02
N ASN A 76 17.15 -3.88 -3.02
CA ASN A 76 17.00 -5.34 -3.06
C ASN A 76 15.69 -5.78 -3.73
N ALA A 77 15.78 -6.73 -4.67
CA ALA A 77 14.63 -7.28 -5.38
C ALA A 77 13.63 -7.99 -4.46
N ARG A 78 14.09 -8.63 -3.38
CA ARG A 78 13.21 -9.30 -2.42
C ARG A 78 12.30 -8.31 -1.71
N ASP A 79 12.87 -7.19 -1.26
CA ASP A 79 12.13 -6.15 -0.54
C ASP A 79 11.12 -5.46 -1.46
N ARG A 80 11.50 -5.21 -2.73
CA ARG A 80 10.56 -4.70 -3.74
C ARG A 80 9.36 -5.62 -3.94
N ARG A 81 9.57 -6.95 -4.03
CA ARG A 81 8.45 -7.92 -4.14
C ARG A 81 7.50 -7.85 -2.95
N ILE A 82 8.04 -7.78 -1.73
CA ILE A 82 7.23 -7.60 -0.52
C ILE A 82 6.46 -6.28 -0.58
N GLY A 83 7.10 -5.21 -1.05
CA GLY A 83 6.48 -3.91 -1.24
C GLY A 83 5.30 -3.96 -2.23
N HIS A 84 5.47 -4.64 -3.35
CA HIS A 84 4.42 -4.84 -4.36
C HIS A 84 3.21 -5.56 -3.75
N ASP A 85 3.44 -6.63 -3.00
CA ASP A 85 2.36 -7.40 -2.36
C ASP A 85 1.58 -6.56 -1.32
N LEU A 86 2.29 -5.75 -0.54
CA LEU A 86 1.68 -4.84 0.44
C LEU A 86 0.85 -3.75 -0.26
N LEU A 87 1.37 -3.15 -1.32
CA LEU A 87 0.64 -2.16 -2.13
C LEU A 87 -0.59 -2.78 -2.78
N ARG A 88 -0.49 -4.00 -3.32
CA ARG A 88 -1.63 -4.71 -3.90
C ARG A 88 -2.74 -4.93 -2.87
N GLN A 89 -2.39 -5.34 -1.66
CA GLN A 89 -3.36 -5.55 -0.57
C GLN A 89 -4.04 -4.23 -0.17
N ALA A 90 -3.25 -3.17 0.04
CA ALA A 90 -3.78 -1.87 0.40
C ALA A 90 -4.63 -1.24 -0.71
N ALA A 91 -4.25 -1.43 -1.98
CA ALA A 91 -5.01 -0.95 -3.14
C ALA A 91 -6.37 -1.65 -3.26
N ARG A 92 -6.41 -2.96 -3.04
CA ARG A 92 -7.65 -3.76 -2.96
C ARG A 92 -8.55 -3.34 -1.79
N ALA A 93 -7.96 -2.92 -0.69
CA ALA A 93 -8.69 -2.38 0.46
C ALA A 93 -9.15 -0.92 0.28
N GLY A 94 -8.90 -0.31 -0.88
CA GLY A 94 -9.41 1.01 -1.24
C GLY A 94 -8.47 2.18 -0.95
N ASP A 95 -7.24 1.95 -0.47
CA ASP A 95 -6.32 3.05 -0.15
C ASP A 95 -5.88 3.79 -1.41
N ARG A 96 -6.30 5.05 -1.53
CA ARG A 96 -6.00 5.92 -2.67
C ARG A 96 -4.49 5.99 -2.99
N ARG A 97 -3.63 6.05 -1.96
CA ARG A 97 -2.18 6.12 -2.16
C ARG A 97 -1.66 4.80 -2.72
N ALA A 98 -2.09 3.67 -2.17
CA ALA A 98 -1.69 2.35 -2.65
C ALA A 98 -2.18 2.08 -4.08
N GLN A 99 -3.40 2.50 -4.43
CA GLN A 99 -3.92 2.40 -5.80
C GLN A 99 -3.06 3.20 -6.79
N LEU A 100 -2.67 4.43 -6.43
CA LEU A 100 -1.75 5.24 -7.23
C LEU A 100 -0.39 4.56 -7.41
N GLU A 101 0.24 4.11 -6.31
CA GLU A 101 1.57 3.48 -6.37
C GLU A 101 1.52 2.16 -7.12
N TYR A 102 0.52 1.32 -6.87
CA TYR A 102 0.37 0.04 -7.54
C TYR A 102 0.08 0.22 -9.04
N GLY A 103 -0.77 1.18 -9.40
CA GLY A 103 -0.98 1.55 -10.80
C GLY A 103 0.30 2.05 -11.48
N ARG A 104 1.11 2.87 -10.79
CA ARG A 104 2.43 3.28 -11.28
C ARG A 104 3.36 2.08 -11.48
N LEU A 105 3.36 1.11 -10.58
CA LEU A 105 4.17 -0.11 -10.71
C LEU A 105 3.74 -0.94 -11.92
N CYS A 106 2.44 -1.17 -12.12
CA CYS A 106 1.93 -1.87 -13.30
C CYS A 106 2.30 -1.17 -14.63
N ALA A 107 2.40 0.16 -14.62
CA ALA A 107 2.82 0.95 -15.78
C ALA A 107 4.33 0.89 -16.07
N GLN A 108 5.16 0.38 -15.16
CA GLN A 108 6.60 0.26 -15.41
C GLN A 108 6.87 -0.80 -16.46
N ALA A 109 7.86 -0.56 -17.33
CA ALA A 109 8.25 -1.46 -18.42
C ALA A 109 8.59 -2.89 -17.96
N GLN A 110 8.98 -3.08 -16.69
CA GLN A 110 9.30 -4.39 -16.13
C GLN A 110 8.06 -5.27 -15.90
N ILE A 111 6.91 -4.66 -15.60
CA ILE A 111 5.62 -5.36 -15.42
C ILE A 111 4.82 -5.26 -16.72
N ASN A 112 4.76 -4.05 -17.31
CA ASN A 112 4.13 -3.76 -18.58
C ASN A 112 2.68 -4.29 -18.67
N GLU A 113 1.88 -3.98 -17.65
CA GLU A 113 0.46 -4.32 -17.58
C GLU A 113 -0.38 -3.03 -17.65
N PRO A 114 -0.50 -2.41 -18.84
CA PRO A 114 -1.13 -1.09 -18.99
C PRO A 114 -2.61 -1.09 -18.61
N GLU A 115 -3.33 -2.20 -18.84
CA GLU A 115 -4.73 -2.35 -18.44
C GLU A 115 -4.90 -2.30 -16.92
N GLN A 116 -4.07 -3.05 -16.19
CA GLN A 116 -4.10 -3.01 -14.72
C GLN A 116 -3.66 -1.65 -14.21
N ALA A 117 -2.63 -1.05 -14.81
CA ALA A 117 -2.21 0.30 -14.46
C ALA A 117 -3.36 1.30 -14.60
N ARG A 118 -4.08 1.26 -15.73
CA ARG A 118 -5.24 2.13 -16.00
C ARG A 118 -6.33 1.93 -14.95
N TYR A 119 -6.72 0.68 -14.68
CA TYR A 119 -7.73 0.34 -13.67
C TYR A 119 -7.40 0.93 -12.29
N TRP A 120 -6.19 0.70 -11.77
CA TRP A 120 -5.82 1.19 -10.44
C TRP A 120 -5.67 2.72 -10.39
N LEU A 121 -5.15 3.33 -11.46
CA LEU A 121 -5.05 4.79 -11.54
C LEU A 121 -6.42 5.46 -11.68
N GLU A 122 -7.37 4.86 -12.38
CA GLU A 122 -8.76 5.34 -12.46
C GLU A 122 -9.44 5.34 -11.09
N LEU A 123 -9.27 4.28 -10.31
CA LEU A 123 -9.73 4.22 -8.93
C LEU A 123 -9.09 5.29 -8.04
N ALA A 124 -7.78 5.50 -8.16
CA ALA A 124 -7.10 6.56 -7.41
C ALA A 124 -7.58 7.96 -7.84
N ALA A 125 -7.83 8.17 -9.12
CA ALA A 125 -8.29 9.42 -9.72
C ALA A 125 -9.74 9.78 -9.34
N SER A 126 -10.61 8.77 -9.23
CA SER A 126 -12.00 8.94 -8.76
C SER A 126 -12.04 9.35 -7.29
N GLN A 127 -11.08 8.89 -6.49
CA GLN A 127 -10.84 9.33 -5.11
C GLN A 127 -10.07 10.68 -5.01
N GLY A 128 -9.93 11.41 -6.12
CA GLY A 128 -9.34 12.75 -6.15
C GLY A 128 -7.81 12.81 -6.23
N SER A 129 -7.12 11.71 -6.55
CA SER A 129 -5.67 11.76 -6.81
C SER A 129 -5.37 12.50 -8.11
N GLN A 130 -4.81 13.71 -7.99
CA GLN A 130 -4.37 14.49 -9.16
C GLN A 130 -3.19 13.82 -9.87
N GLU A 131 -2.29 13.20 -9.12
CA GLU A 131 -1.16 12.45 -9.68
C GLU A 131 -1.65 11.27 -10.53
N ALA A 132 -2.68 10.55 -10.08
CA ALA A 132 -3.24 9.45 -10.85
C ALA A 132 -3.83 9.93 -12.19
N ARG A 133 -4.56 11.06 -12.17
CA ARG A 133 -5.09 11.68 -13.39
C ARG A 133 -4.00 12.09 -14.37
N ARG A 134 -2.84 12.55 -13.87
CA ARG A 134 -1.69 12.89 -14.73
C ARG A 134 -1.09 11.63 -15.35
N LEU A 135 -0.89 10.57 -14.57
CA LEU A 135 -0.35 9.30 -15.07
C LEU A 135 -1.29 8.64 -16.09
N LEU A 136 -2.61 8.70 -15.89
CA LEU A 136 -3.59 8.19 -16.87
C LEU A 136 -3.45 8.85 -18.25
N LYS A 137 -3.16 10.15 -18.30
CA LYS A 137 -2.95 10.87 -19.56
C LYS A 137 -1.63 10.50 -20.25
N GLN A 138 -0.68 9.94 -19.51
CA GLN A 138 0.63 9.53 -20.02
C GLN A 138 0.65 8.06 -20.43
N LEU A 139 -0.36 7.27 -20.05
CA LEU A 139 -0.48 5.89 -20.50
C LEU A 139 -0.87 5.90 -21.98
N PRO A 140 -0.22 5.06 -22.82
CA PRO A 140 -0.66 4.88 -24.18
C PRO A 140 -2.07 4.29 -24.18
N ASP A 141 -2.94 4.81 -25.05
CA ASP A 141 -4.19 4.12 -25.36
C ASP A 141 -3.81 2.80 -26.05
N ALA A 142 -4.22 1.69 -25.42
CA ALA A 142 -3.98 0.34 -25.92
C ALA A 142 -4.75 0.08 -27.21
#